data_AF-A0A1E5VB15-F1
#
_entry.id   AF-A0A1E5VB15-F1
#
_cell.length_a   1.000
_cell.length_b   1.000
_cell.length_c   1.000
_cell.angle_alpha   90.00
_cell.angle_beta   90.00
_cell.angle_gamma   90.00
#
_symmetry.space_group_name_H-M   'P 1'
#
loop_
_entity.id
_entity.type
_entity.pdbx_description
1 polymer ?
#
loop_
_entity_poly.entity_id
_entity_poly.type
_entity_poly.pdbx_seq_one_letter_code
_entity_poly.pdbx_strand_id
1 'polypeptide(L)'
;MHDAHRFTANVLNYASSDSAAQRAFLASLPPAVGATSLPAVPLGDLPASPAIETLLFVEAQRSVSALTAVLSGLKSTTNLVAFLADLFGVDMLWAACRGTSSSRPTSSCSRSCSTSRTSTPTSSASSY
;
A
#
# COMPACT_ATOMS: atom_id res chain seq x y z
N MET A 1 24.58 16.38 -14.26
CA MET A 1 24.73 15.06 -13.62
C MET A 1 23.32 14.45 -13.48
N HIS A 2 22.72 13.99 -14.58
CA HIS A 2 21.31 13.55 -14.63
C HIS A 2 21.14 12.25 -15.43
N ASP A 3 22.09 11.33 -15.28
CA ASP A 3 22.00 9.99 -15.89
C ASP A 3 22.54 8.95 -14.91
N ALA A 4 21.98 8.94 -13.70
CA ALA A 4 22.21 7.85 -12.78
C ALA A 4 20.85 7.20 -12.52
N HIS A 5 20.67 6.04 -13.15
CA HIS A 5 19.59 5.08 -13.00
C HIS A 5 18.41 5.22 -14.00
N ARG A 6 18.33 4.28 -14.96
CA ARG A 6 17.25 4.13 -15.96
C ARG A 6 15.94 3.63 -15.33
N PHE A 7 15.41 4.34 -14.34
CA PHE A 7 14.13 4.02 -13.73
C PHE A 7 13.17 5.20 -13.83
N THR A 8 11.90 4.88 -14.06
CA THR A 8 10.79 5.83 -13.96
C THR A 8 10.11 5.64 -12.62
N ALA A 9 9.75 6.73 -11.96
CA ALA A 9 8.95 6.70 -10.74
C ALA A 9 7.53 7.17 -11.05
N ASN A 10 6.55 6.61 -10.35
CA ASN A 10 5.17 7.11 -10.39
C ASN A 10 4.69 7.38 -8.98
N VAL A 11 4.38 8.63 -8.69
CA VAL A 11 3.84 9.06 -7.39
C VAL A 11 2.34 8.81 -7.39
N LEU A 12 1.88 7.98 -6.45
CA LEU A 12 0.46 7.73 -6.24
C LEU A 12 -0.02 8.63 -5.11
N ASN A 13 -0.99 9.50 -5.39
CA ASN A 13 -1.53 10.43 -4.41
C ASN A 13 -3.03 10.22 -4.17
N TYR A 14 -3.48 10.50 -2.96
CA TYR A 14 -4.89 10.42 -2.60
C TYR A 14 -5.68 11.60 -3.17
N ALA A 15 -6.95 11.39 -3.50
CA ALA A 15 -7.82 12.46 -3.98
C ALA A 15 -7.96 13.61 -2.96
N SER A 16 -7.90 13.31 -1.66
CA SER A 16 -7.94 14.30 -0.57
C SER A 16 -6.79 15.31 -0.61
N SER A 17 -5.66 14.91 -1.20
CA SER A 17 -4.45 15.75 -1.26
C SER A 17 -4.44 16.75 -2.41
N ASP A 18 -5.42 16.67 -3.32
CA ASP A 18 -5.48 17.50 -4.51
C ASP A 18 -5.64 18.98 -4.14
N SER A 19 -4.56 19.73 -4.33
CA SER A 19 -4.46 21.15 -4.03
C SER A 19 -3.60 21.85 -5.08
N ALA A 20 -3.78 23.16 -5.21
CA ALA A 20 -2.97 23.94 -6.16
C ALA A 20 -1.47 23.80 -5.89
N ALA A 21 -1.08 23.76 -4.61
CA ALA A 21 0.31 23.57 -4.20
C ALA A 21 0.83 22.17 -4.58
N GLN A 22 0.06 21.12 -4.32
CA GLN A 22 0.46 19.76 -4.69
C GLN A 22 0.61 19.62 -6.22
N ARG A 23 -0.34 20.15 -7.00
CA ARG A 23 -0.25 20.11 -8.47
C ARG A 23 0.97 20.87 -8.99
N ALA A 24 1.26 22.04 -8.43
CA ALA A 24 2.45 22.81 -8.79
C ALA A 24 3.75 22.04 -8.46
N PHE A 25 3.79 21.38 -7.30
CA PHE A 25 4.91 20.54 -6.91
C PHE A 25 5.09 19.36 -7.87
N LEU A 26 4.03 18.61 -8.16
CA LEU A 26 4.07 17.48 -9.09
C LEU A 26 4.47 17.92 -10.51
N ALA A 27 4.02 19.10 -10.96
CA ALA A 27 4.39 19.66 -12.26
C ALA A 27 5.86 20.12 -12.33
N SER A 28 6.49 20.40 -11.19
CA SER A 28 7.91 20.78 -11.12
C SER A 28 8.87 19.59 -11.16
N LEU A 29 8.35 18.36 -11.08
CA LEU A 29 9.16 17.15 -11.05
C LEU A 29 9.81 16.87 -12.43
N PRO A 30 10.97 16.17 -12.45
CA PRO A 30 11.61 15.77 -13.70
C PRO A 30 10.71 14.86 -14.55
N PRO A 31 10.89 14.83 -15.89
CA PRO A 31 10.04 14.03 -16.80
C PRO A 31 10.00 12.53 -16.52
N ALA A 32 10.98 11.99 -15.80
CA ALA A 32 11.03 10.58 -15.41
C ALA A 32 10.11 10.23 -14.23
N VAL A 33 9.49 11.23 -13.59
CA VAL A 33 8.58 11.07 -12.46
C VAL A 33 7.16 11.45 -12.87
N GLY A 34 6.31 10.43 -13.01
CA GLY A 34 4.88 10.60 -13.21
C GLY A 34 4.14 10.79 -11.88
N ALA A 35 2.88 11.21 -11.98
CA ALA A 35 1.96 11.22 -10.86
C ALA A 35 0.59 10.66 -11.28
N THR A 36 -0.08 9.94 -10.39
CA THR A 36 -1.42 9.39 -10.63
C THR A 36 -2.26 9.50 -9.37
N SER A 37 -3.42 10.14 -9.49
CA SER A 37 -4.36 10.27 -8.39
C SER A 37 -5.23 9.03 -8.25
N LEU A 38 -5.33 8.53 -7.02
CA LEU A 38 -6.24 7.48 -6.63
C LEU A 38 -7.67 8.02 -6.58
N PRO A 39 -8.69 7.20 -6.89
CA PRO A 39 -10.07 7.62 -6.82
C PRO A 39 -10.46 8.03 -5.39
N ALA A 40 -11.34 9.01 -5.28
CA ALA A 40 -11.83 9.48 -4.00
C ALA A 40 -12.56 8.38 -3.24
N VAL A 41 -12.27 8.29 -1.94
CA VAL A 41 -12.86 7.34 -1.02
C VAL A 41 -13.83 8.07 -0.10
N PRO A 42 -15.02 7.52 0.20
CA PRO A 42 -15.91 8.10 1.19
C PRO A 42 -15.29 8.05 2.59
N LEU A 43 -15.29 9.18 3.31
CA LEU A 43 -14.84 9.30 4.70
C LEU A 43 -15.94 9.87 5.63
N GLY A 44 -17.16 10.04 5.12
CA GLY A 44 -18.25 10.71 5.84
C GLY A 44 -18.88 9.90 6.98
N ASP A 45 -18.50 8.63 7.13
CA ASP A 45 -18.90 7.76 8.24
C ASP A 45 -18.00 7.92 9.48
N LEU A 46 -16.90 8.67 9.35
CA LEU A 46 -16.03 9.02 10.46
C LEU A 46 -16.71 10.05 11.39
N PRO A 47 -16.34 10.08 12.69
CA PRO A 47 -16.87 11.09 13.61
C PRO A 47 -16.60 12.51 13.11
N ALA A 48 -17.37 13.49 13.55
CA ALA A 48 -17.34 14.87 13.03
C ALA A 48 -15.98 15.60 13.13
N SER A 49 -15.05 15.10 13.96
CA SER A 49 -13.71 15.68 14.12
C SER A 49 -12.71 14.58 14.45
N PRO A 50 -12.43 13.68 13.48
CA PRO A 50 -11.41 12.66 13.67
C PRO A 50 -10.03 13.33 13.65
N ALA A 51 -9.06 12.72 14.33
CA ALA A 51 -7.67 13.15 14.21
C ALA A 51 -7.20 13.00 12.75
N ILE A 52 -6.29 13.84 12.28
CA ILE A 52 -5.81 13.80 10.89
C ILE A 52 -5.15 12.45 10.57
N GLU A 53 -4.47 11.84 11.54
CA GLU A 53 -3.87 10.52 11.44
C GLU A 53 -4.94 9.45 11.18
N THR A 54 -6.12 9.58 11.80
CA THR A 54 -7.25 8.67 11.55
C THR A 54 -7.79 8.83 10.13
N LEU A 55 -7.90 10.07 9.64
CA LEU A 55 -8.33 10.33 8.26
C LEU A 55 -7.36 9.69 7.26
N LEU A 56 -6.06 9.96 7.41
CA LEU A 56 -5.01 9.42 6.54
C LEU A 56 -4.98 7.89 6.57
N PHE A 57 -5.08 7.29 7.75
CA PHE A 57 -5.09 5.84 7.90
C PHE A 57 -6.33 5.20 7.23
N VAL A 58 -7.53 5.72 7.51
CA VAL A 58 -8.77 5.18 6.95
C VAL A 58 -8.83 5.36 5.43
N GLU A 59 -8.37 6.52 4.92
CA GLU A 59 -8.27 6.75 3.49
C GLU A 59 -7.30 5.76 2.83
N ALA A 60 -6.13 5.53 3.44
CA ALA A 60 -5.16 4.55 2.96
C ALA A 60 -5.74 3.13 2.91
N GLN A 61 -6.39 2.69 3.99
CA GLN A 61 -6.99 1.35 4.09
C GLN A 61 -8.05 1.11 3.02
N ARG A 62 -8.92 2.08 2.79
CA ARG A 62 -10.00 1.96 1.80
C ARG A 62 -9.50 2.08 0.36
N SER A 63 -8.37 2.75 0.16
CA SER A 63 -7.73 2.90 -1.15
C SER A 63 -6.97 1.65 -1.61
N VAL A 64 -6.79 0.63 -0.75
CA VAL A 64 -6.01 -0.59 -1.07
C VAL A 64 -6.52 -1.30 -2.33
N SER A 65 -7.84 -1.37 -2.53
CA SER A 65 -8.42 -2.03 -3.72
C SER A 65 -8.08 -1.28 -5.02
N ALA A 66 -8.30 0.04 -5.02
CA ALA A 66 -7.98 0.88 -6.17
C ALA A 66 -6.47 0.87 -6.47
N LEU A 67 -5.64 0.94 -5.43
CA LEU A 67 -4.20 0.81 -5.56
C LEU A 67 -3.80 -0.53 -6.18
N THR A 68 -4.38 -1.64 -5.72
CA THR A 68 -4.05 -2.97 -6.23
C THR A 68 -4.37 -3.07 -7.73
N ALA A 69 -5.46 -2.46 -8.19
CA ALA A 69 -5.80 -2.38 -9.61
C ALA A 69 -4.76 -1.56 -10.39
N VAL A 70 -4.35 -0.39 -9.89
CA VAL A 70 -3.30 0.45 -10.51
C VAL A 70 -1.97 -0.31 -10.58
N LEU A 71 -1.54 -0.94 -9.48
CA LEU A 71 -0.32 -1.74 -9.44
C LEU A 71 -0.37 -2.92 -10.41
N SER A 72 -1.52 -3.58 -10.56
CA SER A 72 -1.68 -4.66 -11.54
C SER A 72 -1.54 -4.16 -12.98
N GLY A 73 -2.10 -2.99 -13.30
CA GLY A 73 -1.94 -2.37 -14.62
C GLY A 73 -0.50 -1.91 -14.89
N LEU A 74 0.19 -1.41 -13.86
CA LEU A 74 1.61 -1.06 -13.98
C LEU A 74 2.48 -2.30 -14.17
N LYS A 75 2.19 -3.40 -13.46
CA LYS A 75 2.90 -4.68 -13.61
C LYS A 75 2.70 -5.32 -14.98
N SER A 76 1.58 -5.08 -15.67
CA SER A 76 1.35 -5.62 -17.01
C SER A 76 2.06 -4.83 -18.12
N THR A 77 2.37 -3.56 -17.87
CA THR A 77 2.97 -2.64 -18.85
C THR A 77 4.45 -2.37 -18.61
N THR A 78 4.91 -2.51 -17.36
CA THR A 78 6.26 -2.15 -16.92
C THR A 78 6.82 -3.18 -15.95
N ASN A 79 8.15 -3.22 -15.82
CA ASN A 79 8.80 -4.00 -14.78
C ASN A 79 8.80 -3.22 -13.46
N LEU A 80 7.77 -3.44 -12.63
CA LEU A 80 7.66 -2.82 -11.31
C LEU A 80 8.69 -3.46 -10.34
N VAL A 81 9.80 -2.75 -10.12
CA VAL A 81 10.92 -3.24 -9.31
C VAL A 81 10.77 -2.99 -7.80
N ALA A 82 10.01 -1.98 -7.41
CA ALA A 82 9.83 -1.60 -6.02
C ALA A 82 8.51 -0.87 -5.81
N PHE A 83 7.97 -0.96 -4.60
CA PHE A 83 6.83 -0.17 -4.13
C PHE A 83 7.20 0.43 -2.77
N LEU A 84 7.17 1.76 -2.68
CA LEU A 84 7.45 2.51 -1.46
C LEU A 84 6.14 3.08 -0.94
N ALA A 85 5.89 2.88 0.35
CA ALA A 85 4.72 3.39 1.04
C ALA A 85 5.16 4.22 2.24
N ASP A 86 4.34 5.21 2.61
CA ASP A 86 4.51 5.94 3.87
C ASP A 86 4.07 5.08 5.08
N LEU A 87 4.12 5.68 6.28
CA LEU A 87 3.75 5.03 7.54
C LEU A 87 2.30 4.52 7.58
N PHE A 88 1.39 5.14 6.83
CA PHE A 88 -0.03 4.75 6.77
C PHE A 88 -0.30 3.70 5.68
N GLY A 89 0.62 3.52 4.73
CA GLY A 89 0.50 2.57 3.62
C GLY A 89 0.95 1.14 3.92
N VAL A 90 0.94 0.68 5.18
CA VAL A 90 1.35 -0.70 5.52
C VAL A 90 0.47 -1.74 4.83
N ASP A 91 -0.85 -1.53 4.81
CA ASP A 91 -1.80 -2.43 4.14
C ASP A 91 -1.59 -2.44 2.61
N MET A 92 -1.22 -1.29 2.04
CA MET A 92 -0.85 -1.14 0.64
C MET A 92 0.42 -1.90 0.27
N LEU A 93 1.47 -1.76 1.08
CA LEU A 93 2.73 -2.48 0.91
C LEU A 93 2.50 -3.99 1.00
N TRP A 94 1.69 -4.42 1.96
CA TRP A 94 1.33 -5.81 2.11
C TRP A 94 0.56 -6.36 0.89
N ALA A 95 -0.42 -5.61 0.38
CA ALA A 95 -1.15 -5.96 -0.84
C ALA A 95 -0.23 -6.05 -2.07
N ALA A 96 0.70 -5.09 -2.22
CA ALA A 96 1.70 -5.08 -3.29
C ALA A 96 2.59 -6.34 -3.25
N CYS A 97 3.07 -6.73 -2.07
CA CYS A 97 3.84 -7.94 -1.81
C CYS A 97 3.06 -9.24 -2.05
N ARG A 98 1.74 -9.26 -1.83
CA ARG A 98 0.91 -10.43 -2.18
C ARG A 98 0.77 -10.56 -3.69
N GLY A 99 0.60 -9.45 -4.40
CA GLY A 99 0.48 -9.43 -5.85
C GLY A 99 1.78 -9.73 -6.61
N THR A 100 2.94 -9.86 -5.94
CA THR A 100 4.20 -10.31 -6.59
C THR A 100 4.38 -11.83 -6.56
N SER A 101 3.44 -12.58 -5.96
CA SER A 101 3.54 -14.03 -5.83
C SER A 101 3.24 -14.84 -7.10
N SER A 102 2.83 -14.22 -8.22
CA SER A 102 2.31 -14.97 -9.39
C SER A 102 3.20 -15.07 -10.65
N SER A 103 4.31 -14.36 -10.83
CA SER A 103 5.13 -14.58 -12.06
C SER A 103 6.52 -13.96 -12.02
N ARG A 104 7.37 -14.45 -11.12
CA ARG A 104 8.82 -14.64 -11.29
C ARG A 104 9.45 -14.79 -9.91
N PRO A 105 10.22 -15.86 -9.65
CA PRO A 105 10.93 -15.98 -8.40
C PRO A 105 12.12 -15.01 -8.41
N THR A 106 11.97 -13.82 -7.83
CA THR A 106 13.12 -13.14 -7.22
C THR A 106 13.21 -13.63 -5.78
N SER A 107 14.30 -14.32 -5.50
CA SER A 107 14.62 -14.98 -4.24
C SER A 107 14.46 -14.09 -3.01
N SER A 108 13.95 -14.72 -1.95
CA SER A 108 13.96 -14.29 -0.54
C SER A 108 12.75 -13.48 -0.06
N CYS A 109 11.65 -14.19 0.17
CA CYS A 109 10.71 -13.86 1.23
C CYS A 109 10.69 -15.04 2.21
N SER A 110 11.55 -15.01 3.23
CA SER A 110 11.46 -15.94 4.36
C SER A 110 10.24 -15.59 5.20
N ARG A 111 9.13 -16.31 5.00
CA ARG A 111 8.01 -16.34 5.95
C ARG A 111 8.31 -17.41 6.99
N SER A 112 8.66 -16.99 8.20
CA SER A 112 8.53 -17.84 9.38
C SER A 112 7.14 -17.59 9.99
N CYS A 113 6.16 -18.39 9.60
CA CYS A 113 4.86 -18.44 10.27
C CYS A 113 4.93 -19.51 11.36
N SER A 114 5.36 -19.13 12.56
CA SER A 114 5.17 -19.96 13.76
C SER A 114 3.69 -19.95 14.11
N THR A 115 2.98 -21.02 13.72
CA THR A 115 1.61 -21.26 14.16
C THR A 115 1.68 -21.86 15.56
N SER A 116 1.54 -21.02 16.58
CA SER A 116 1.35 -21.47 17.96
C SER A 116 -0.01 -22.17 18.04
N ARG A 117 -0.03 -23.50 17.98
CA ARG A 117 -1.21 -24.29 18.36
C ARG A 117 -1.40 -24.12 19.87
N THR A 118 -2.39 -23.34 20.25
CA THR A 118 -2.94 -23.32 21.60
C THR A 118 -3.62 -24.67 21.84
N SER A 119 -2.98 -25.52 22.65
CA SER A 119 -3.55 -26.76 23.16
C SER A 119 -4.68 -26.45 24.13
N THR A 120 -5.88 -26.95 23.81
CA THR A 120 -7.03 -27.03 24.72
C THR A 120 -6.72 -28.00 25.88
N PRO A 121 -6.95 -27.62 27.15
CA PRO A 121 -6.90 -28.58 28.24
C PRO A 121 -8.19 -29.40 28.31
N THR A 122 -8.08 -30.71 28.10
CA THR A 122 -9.08 -31.71 28.47
C THR A 122 -9.17 -31.79 30.00
N SER A 123 -10.29 -31.33 30.57
CA SER A 123 -10.65 -31.60 31.96
C SER A 123 -11.18 -33.02 32.08
N SER A 124 -10.38 -33.92 32.64
CA SER A 124 -10.82 -35.22 33.11
C SER A 124 -11.40 -35.07 34.52
N ALA A 125 -12.70 -35.30 34.65
CA ALA A 125 -13.35 -35.55 35.93
C ALA A 125 -12.83 -36.89 36.49
N SER A 126 -12.41 -36.89 37.75
CA SER A 126 -12.15 -38.12 38.51
C SER A 126 -12.72 -37.94 39.91
N SER A 127 -13.65 -38.84 40.23
CA SER A 127 -14.35 -38.98 41.50
C SER A 127 -13.40 -39.26 42.67
N TYR A 128 -13.73 -38.73 43.84
CA TYR A 128 -13.62 -39.39 45.15
C TYR A 128 -14.63 -38.76 46.11
#